data_AF-A0A2N3FNA4-F1
#
_entry.id   AF-A0A2N3FNA4-F1
#
_cell.length_a   1.000
_cell.length_b   1.000
_cell.length_c   1.000
_cell.angle_alpha   90.00
_cell.angle_beta   90.00
_cell.angle_gamma   90.00
#
_symmetry.space_group_name_H-M   'P 1'
#
loop_
_entity.id
_entity.type
_entity.pdbx_description
1 polymer ?
#
loop_
_entity_poly.entity_id
_entity_poly.type
_entity_poly.pdbx_seq_one_letter_code
_entity_poly.pdbx_strand_id
1 'polypeptide(L)'
;MTGFAERHRGLGVAVVLAVALGGCAAPPAPGSAVATGSSPVAPGPAPSARTDASPDFDGDGGADLAVGTGTDPGRVSIRYANGATLDVGRGDVDSDPAHAASADFGQALLARDLNGDGFTDLVVSDPGAEFGTTLFLLYGGPKGLDLADPVTIPVDAAGSGRALALVESPSPVLVAAGGGGSVLTWRLGTDGRPIGGPTSVSPESLGLAAPAAGSRFGSSLASSGSLLVIGAPGETVNGARQAGAVYLVDVGTNPVQAQRITEATRGVPGDARTGNRFGAAVAASGALVVVGVPGESRKDARGRSRAGAGMLVVLEFSAGSLSSATAYDQLGLRGRISAGDGFGSTLAMVRPCRDTVGVIAGAWAEAVGADEQAGSVWLIPLGEGGCDPVQLRDGHGLAAKAGPNTVVGSAVSALRAGSDGDTLVIAAQGNSEEGVPGRVLTLDYPYTDPPAVVFTDLAVKEERTIALSPPEG
;
A
#
# COMPACT_ATOMS: atom_id res chain seq x y z
N MET A 1 -47.01 8.19 5.41
CA MET A 1 -47.49 9.35 6.20
C MET A 1 -46.37 9.72 7.15
N THR A 2 -45.45 10.62 6.77
CA THR A 2 -45.56 12.10 6.76
C THR A 2 -45.40 12.72 8.15
N GLY A 3 -44.33 13.50 8.32
CA GLY A 3 -44.17 14.45 9.42
C GLY A 3 -43.12 15.51 9.07
N PHE A 4 -43.56 16.77 8.96
CA PHE A 4 -42.87 18.04 9.34
C PHE A 4 -41.39 18.25 8.89
N ALA A 5 -40.96 19.28 8.15
CA ALA A 5 -41.47 20.66 7.89
C ALA A 5 -41.70 21.45 9.21
N GLU A 6 -41.12 22.61 9.52
CA GLU A 6 -40.39 23.62 8.74
C GLU A 6 -39.86 24.70 9.75
N ARG A 7 -39.09 25.72 9.28
CA ARG A 7 -38.86 27.06 9.92
C ARG A 7 -37.78 27.17 11.02
N HIS A 8 -37.07 28.29 11.20
CA HIS A 8 -36.61 29.39 10.31
C HIS A 8 -35.75 30.40 11.13
N ARG A 9 -34.77 31.06 10.47
CA ARG A 9 -34.11 32.34 10.87
C ARG A 9 -33.21 32.28 12.14
N GLY A 10 -32.16 33.09 12.30
CA GLY A 10 -31.48 34.00 11.35
C GLY A 10 -30.67 35.12 12.02
N LEU A 11 -29.48 35.43 11.46
CA LEU A 11 -28.63 36.66 11.56
C LEU A 11 -28.10 37.20 12.91
N GLY A 12 -26.82 37.64 12.87
CA GLY A 12 -26.10 38.55 13.81
C GLY A 12 -24.60 38.18 13.95
N VAL A 13 -23.53 38.93 13.57
CA VAL A 13 -23.13 40.37 13.61
C VAL A 13 -22.62 40.80 15.01
N ALA A 14 -21.40 41.36 15.25
CA ALA A 14 -20.28 41.84 14.41
C ALA A 14 -18.89 41.76 15.16
N VAL A 15 -17.73 41.51 14.51
CA VAL A 15 -16.64 42.45 14.04
C VAL A 15 -15.66 43.01 15.12
N VAL A 16 -14.41 43.33 14.71
CA VAL A 16 -13.27 44.08 15.37
C VAL A 16 -12.31 43.20 16.23
N LEU A 17 -10.97 43.10 16.11
CA LEU A 17 -9.81 43.75 15.42
C LEU A 17 -8.82 44.52 16.34
N ALA A 18 -7.58 43.98 16.51
CA ALA A 18 -6.28 44.63 16.85
C ALA A 18 -5.20 43.51 16.86
N VAL A 19 -4.03 43.50 16.20
CA VAL A 19 -2.95 44.46 15.84
C VAL A 19 -1.88 44.72 16.93
N ALA A 20 -0.71 44.06 16.80
CA ALA A 20 0.69 44.52 17.06
C ALA A 20 1.63 43.28 16.95
N LEU A 21 2.57 43.14 16.01
CA LEU A 21 3.84 43.86 15.72
C LEU A 21 5.07 43.45 16.58
N GLY A 22 6.16 43.09 15.88
CA GLY A 22 7.51 42.79 16.41
C GLY A 22 7.89 41.30 16.26
N GLY A 23 9.08 40.91 15.79
CA GLY A 23 10.24 41.67 15.28
C GLY A 23 11.36 40.69 14.88
N CYS A 24 12.22 41.05 13.91
CA CYS A 24 13.23 40.15 13.34
C CYS A 24 14.46 39.93 14.25
N ALA A 25 15.11 38.75 14.14
CA ALA A 25 16.57 38.62 14.00
C ALA A 25 16.98 37.17 13.64
N ALA A 26 18.00 37.03 12.79
CA ALA A 26 18.65 35.75 12.46
C ALA A 26 20.05 35.65 13.13
N PRO A 27 20.58 34.44 13.40
CA PRO A 27 21.92 34.26 13.95
C PRO A 27 23.02 34.19 12.85
N PRO A 28 24.27 34.58 13.15
CA PRO A 28 25.42 34.43 12.25
C PRO A 28 26.15 33.07 12.37
N ALA A 29 27.07 32.83 11.43
CA ALA A 29 27.78 31.58 11.14
C ALA A 29 28.88 31.19 12.17
N PRO A 30 29.45 29.96 12.11
CA PRO A 30 30.22 29.37 13.21
C PRO A 30 31.70 29.75 13.25
N GLY A 31 32.28 29.76 14.46
CA GLY A 31 33.72 29.91 14.69
C GLY A 31 34.44 28.56 14.81
N SER A 32 35.63 28.46 14.24
CA SER A 32 36.50 27.27 14.33
C SER A 32 37.25 27.20 15.66
N ALA A 33 37.39 26.01 16.23
CA ALA A 33 38.30 25.73 17.35
C ALA A 33 38.99 24.37 17.16
N VAL A 34 40.24 24.29 17.62
CA VAL A 34 41.20 23.20 17.31
C VAL A 34 41.06 22.04 18.29
N ALA A 35 41.26 20.81 17.80
CA ALA A 35 41.18 19.58 18.57
C ALA A 35 42.42 19.29 19.43
N THR A 36 42.20 18.66 20.59
CA THR A 36 43.19 17.82 21.29
C THR A 36 42.46 16.66 21.97
N GLY A 37 42.88 15.42 21.74
CA GLY A 37 42.40 14.26 22.50
C GLY A 37 42.28 12.96 21.70
N SER A 38 43.19 12.02 22.01
CA SER A 38 42.97 10.56 22.04
C SER A 38 42.15 9.90 20.92
N SER A 39 42.79 9.20 19.98
CA SER A 39 42.10 8.25 19.10
C SER A 39 41.49 7.09 19.89
N PRO A 40 40.16 6.88 19.86
CA PRO A 40 39.59 5.55 20.05
C PRO A 40 39.89 4.71 18.81
N VAL A 41 39.88 3.38 18.94
CA VAL A 41 39.74 2.51 17.77
C VAL A 41 38.40 2.84 17.14
N ALA A 42 38.39 3.30 15.89
CA ALA A 42 37.15 3.57 15.19
C ALA A 42 36.37 2.25 15.06
N PRO A 43 35.07 2.21 15.38
CA PRO A 43 34.22 1.17 14.82
C PRO A 43 34.38 1.22 13.29
N GLY A 44 34.37 0.06 12.63
CA GLY A 44 34.31 0.04 11.18
C GLY A 44 33.15 0.91 10.70
N PRO A 45 33.25 1.55 9.53
CA PRO A 45 32.14 2.36 9.03
C PRO A 45 30.88 1.50 9.04
N ALA A 46 29.85 1.96 9.76
CA ALA A 46 28.53 1.37 9.66
C ALA A 46 28.17 1.30 8.17
N PRO A 47 27.54 0.20 7.69
CA PRO A 47 27.11 0.13 6.31
C PRO A 47 26.32 1.40 6.00
N SER A 48 26.79 2.15 5.00
CA SER A 48 26.15 3.43 4.66
C SER A 48 24.72 3.12 4.24
N ALA A 49 23.75 3.76 4.89
CA ALA A 49 22.33 3.46 4.72
C ALA A 49 21.99 3.32 3.23
N ARG A 50 21.47 2.15 2.84
CA ARG A 50 20.94 1.92 1.50
C ARG A 50 19.57 2.59 1.42
N THR A 51 19.54 3.90 1.20
CA THR A 51 18.33 4.74 1.28
C THR A 51 17.32 4.54 0.14
N ASP A 52 17.33 3.38 -0.53
CA ASP A 52 16.46 2.99 -1.65
C ASP A 52 16.50 1.44 -1.83
N ALA A 53 16.49 0.63 -0.76
CA ALA A 53 16.70 -0.83 -0.86
C ALA A 53 15.42 -1.63 -1.15
N SER A 54 15.57 -2.95 -1.31
CA SER A 54 14.51 -3.92 -1.06
C SER A 54 14.55 -4.38 0.39
N PRO A 55 13.49 -5.01 0.92
CA PRO A 55 13.59 -5.75 2.17
C PRO A 55 14.81 -6.68 2.16
N ASP A 56 15.61 -6.63 3.21
CA ASP A 56 16.84 -7.38 3.42
C ASP A 56 16.90 -7.72 4.92
N PHE A 57 16.25 -8.83 5.29
CA PHE A 57 16.05 -9.22 6.69
C PHE A 57 17.31 -9.85 7.28
N ASP A 58 18.23 -10.38 6.45
CA ASP A 58 19.49 -11.01 6.88
C ASP A 58 20.76 -10.15 6.69
N GLY A 59 20.64 -9.05 5.96
CA GLY A 59 21.69 -8.06 5.71
C GLY A 59 22.72 -8.51 4.67
N ASP A 60 22.43 -9.53 3.84
CA ASP A 60 23.39 -10.07 2.87
C ASP A 60 23.66 -9.15 1.66
N GLY A 61 22.84 -8.10 1.48
CA GLY A 61 22.94 -7.13 0.40
C GLY A 61 21.91 -7.34 -0.71
N GLY A 62 21.24 -8.49 -0.71
CA GLY A 62 20.21 -8.87 -1.67
C GLY A 62 18.81 -8.37 -1.30
N ALA A 63 17.84 -8.82 -2.09
CA ALA A 63 16.42 -8.53 -1.90
C ALA A 63 15.66 -9.78 -1.46
N ASP A 64 15.09 -9.72 -0.27
CA ASP A 64 14.22 -10.73 0.31
C ASP A 64 12.76 -10.44 -0.02
N LEU A 65 11.93 -11.48 0.07
CA LEU A 65 10.49 -11.39 -0.15
C LEU A 65 9.71 -12.10 0.95
N ALA A 66 8.81 -11.39 1.61
CA ALA A 66 7.80 -11.97 2.50
C ALA A 66 6.43 -12.03 1.81
N VAL A 67 5.78 -13.20 1.89
CA VAL A 67 4.46 -13.49 1.31
C VAL A 67 3.54 -13.99 2.40
N GLY A 68 2.44 -13.29 2.65
CA GLY A 68 1.38 -13.71 3.56
C GLY A 68 0.22 -14.32 2.79
N THR A 69 -0.37 -15.41 3.27
CA THR A 69 -1.55 -16.04 2.62
C THR A 69 -2.83 -15.94 3.44
N GLY A 70 -2.72 -15.94 4.77
CA GLY A 70 -3.86 -15.90 5.69
C GLY A 70 -4.92 -16.96 5.35
N THR A 71 -4.52 -18.24 5.41
CA THR A 71 -5.30 -19.40 4.97
C THR A 71 -5.19 -20.58 5.95
N ASP A 72 -6.07 -20.61 6.95
CA ASP A 72 -6.46 -21.79 7.76
C ASP A 72 -5.49 -23.02 7.74
N PRO A 73 -4.39 -23.00 8.52
CA PRO A 73 -3.89 -21.88 9.33
C PRO A 73 -2.96 -20.94 8.55
N GLY A 74 -3.08 -19.64 8.82
CA GLY A 74 -2.30 -18.57 8.21
C GLY A 74 -0.78 -18.76 8.29
N ARG A 75 -0.10 -18.24 7.28
CA ARG A 75 1.35 -18.35 7.07
C ARG A 75 1.90 -17.04 6.52
N VAL A 76 3.14 -16.76 6.93
CA VAL A 76 4.04 -15.83 6.25
C VAL A 76 5.26 -16.62 5.82
N SER A 77 5.50 -16.71 4.52
CA SER A 77 6.65 -17.37 3.90
C SER A 77 7.64 -16.31 3.46
N ILE A 78 8.86 -16.35 4.01
CA ILE A 78 9.99 -15.51 3.63
C ILE A 78 10.88 -16.33 2.70
N ARG A 79 11.37 -15.70 1.63
CA ARG A 79 12.48 -16.19 0.84
C ARG A 79 13.59 -15.15 0.82
N TYR A 80 14.77 -15.59 1.22
CA TYR A 80 15.97 -14.78 1.24
C TYR A 80 16.60 -14.69 -0.16
N ALA A 81 17.37 -13.63 -0.42
CA ALA A 81 18.06 -13.43 -1.70
C ALA A 81 18.98 -14.60 -2.08
N ASN A 82 19.67 -15.18 -1.08
CA ASN A 82 20.48 -16.40 -1.20
C ASN A 82 19.68 -17.69 -1.50
N GLY A 83 18.35 -17.62 -1.51
CA GLY A 83 17.44 -18.73 -1.84
C GLY A 83 17.00 -19.59 -0.67
N ALA A 84 17.46 -19.30 0.56
CA ALA A 84 16.88 -19.89 1.76
C ALA A 84 15.41 -19.47 1.94
N THR A 85 14.64 -20.27 2.68
CA THR A 85 13.23 -20.01 2.97
C THR A 85 12.91 -20.21 4.44
N LEU A 86 12.05 -19.37 4.99
CA LEU A 86 11.52 -19.45 6.36
C LEU A 86 10.00 -19.35 6.31
N ASP A 87 9.31 -20.39 6.76
CA ASP A 87 7.86 -20.36 6.96
C ASP A 87 7.54 -20.06 8.42
N VAL A 88 6.75 -19.01 8.64
CA VAL A 88 6.30 -18.56 9.96
C VAL A 88 4.79 -18.79 10.07
N GLY A 89 4.36 -19.53 11.09
CA GLY A 89 2.98 -19.66 11.51
C GLY A 89 2.69 -18.80 12.74
N ARG A 90 1.40 -18.63 13.03
CA ARG A 90 0.94 -17.80 14.16
C ARG A 90 1.49 -18.23 15.51
N GLY A 91 1.68 -19.54 15.71
CA GLY A 91 2.22 -20.14 16.94
C GLY A 91 3.75 -20.11 17.07
N ASP A 92 4.48 -19.67 16.02
CA ASP A 92 5.93 -19.47 16.12
C ASP A 92 6.27 -18.10 16.75
N VAL A 93 5.31 -17.18 16.79
CA VAL A 93 5.43 -15.80 17.33
C VAL A 93 4.53 -15.53 18.54
N ASP A 94 3.84 -16.54 19.05
CA ASP A 94 3.04 -16.48 20.29
C ASP A 94 2.85 -17.89 20.86
N SER A 95 3.10 -18.00 22.16
CA SER A 95 2.97 -19.24 22.92
C SER A 95 1.53 -19.67 23.20
N ASP A 96 0.52 -18.83 22.97
CA ASP A 96 -0.88 -19.20 23.21
C ASP A 96 -1.38 -20.22 22.16
N PRO A 97 -1.65 -21.48 22.55
CA PRO A 97 -2.09 -22.51 21.62
C PRO A 97 -3.50 -22.24 21.04
N ALA A 98 -4.29 -21.34 21.63
CA ALA A 98 -5.57 -20.93 21.07
C ALA A 98 -5.40 -20.11 19.78
N HIS A 99 -4.31 -19.34 19.65
CA HIS A 99 -4.05 -18.51 18.48
C HIS A 99 -3.30 -19.25 17.37
N ALA A 100 -2.58 -20.34 17.68
CA ALA A 100 -1.66 -21.02 16.76
C ALA A 100 -2.28 -21.44 15.40
N ALA A 101 -3.59 -21.62 15.34
CA ALA A 101 -4.33 -21.98 14.13
C ALA A 101 -4.97 -20.77 13.38
N SER A 102 -4.67 -19.52 13.75
CA SER A 102 -5.29 -18.33 13.14
C SER A 102 -5.25 -18.37 11.62
N ALA A 103 -6.42 -18.35 10.99
CA ALA A 103 -6.55 -18.19 9.54
C ALA A 103 -6.24 -16.75 9.07
N ASP A 104 -6.07 -15.79 9.98
CA ASP A 104 -5.86 -14.38 9.66
C ASP A 104 -4.39 -13.94 9.74
N PHE A 105 -3.49 -14.77 10.28
CA PHE A 105 -2.06 -14.45 10.32
C PHE A 105 -1.46 -14.27 8.92
N GLY A 106 -0.84 -13.10 8.70
CA GLY A 106 -0.25 -12.71 7.41
C GLY A 106 -1.19 -11.99 6.45
N GLN A 107 -2.36 -11.50 6.89
CA GLN A 107 -3.30 -10.79 6.01
C GLN A 107 -2.81 -9.40 5.54
N ALA A 108 -1.86 -8.79 6.23
CA ALA A 108 -1.09 -7.63 5.74
C ALA A 108 0.35 -7.69 6.27
N LEU A 109 1.28 -7.15 5.48
CA LEU A 109 2.71 -7.11 5.76
C LEU A 109 3.26 -5.69 5.55
N LEU A 110 4.26 -5.31 6.34
CA LEU A 110 5.06 -4.10 6.16
C LEU A 110 6.51 -4.44 6.50
N ALA A 111 7.42 -4.26 5.54
CA ALA A 111 8.84 -4.57 5.69
C ALA A 111 9.64 -3.26 5.62
N ARG A 112 10.31 -2.89 6.72
CA ARG A 112 11.11 -1.66 6.88
C ARG A 112 12.10 -1.84 8.02
N ASP A 113 13.30 -1.27 7.92
CA ASP A 113 14.11 -0.95 9.11
C ASP A 113 13.33 0.03 10.02
N LEU A 114 12.82 -0.45 11.18
CA LEU A 114 12.03 0.35 12.12
C LEU A 114 12.87 0.83 13.32
N ASN A 115 14.00 0.17 13.61
CA ASN A 115 14.87 0.48 14.75
C ASN A 115 16.15 1.25 14.37
N GLY A 116 16.43 1.40 13.07
CA GLY A 116 17.60 2.08 12.51
C GLY A 116 18.91 1.28 12.61
N ASP A 117 18.86 -0.05 12.72
CA ASP A 117 20.05 -0.91 12.85
C ASP A 117 20.65 -1.37 11.51
N GLY A 118 19.94 -1.12 10.40
CA GLY A 118 20.37 -1.45 9.05
C GLY A 118 19.93 -2.82 8.53
N PHE A 119 19.10 -3.55 9.27
CA PHE A 119 18.35 -4.71 8.80
C PHE A 119 16.87 -4.34 8.62
N THR A 120 16.20 -4.97 7.66
CA THR A 120 14.75 -4.80 7.52
C THR A 120 14.02 -5.54 8.63
N ASP A 121 13.07 -4.89 9.30
CA ASP A 121 12.11 -5.53 10.21
C ASP A 121 10.80 -5.89 9.49
N LEU A 122 10.06 -6.87 10.00
CA LEU A 122 8.76 -7.27 9.45
C LEU A 122 7.62 -7.06 10.46
N VAL A 123 6.66 -6.21 10.10
CA VAL A 123 5.36 -6.15 10.78
C VAL A 123 4.37 -7.07 10.07
N VAL A 124 3.85 -8.06 10.80
CA VAL A 124 2.82 -9.01 10.37
C VAL A 124 1.49 -8.69 11.06
N SER A 125 0.40 -8.58 10.32
CA SER A 125 -0.94 -8.47 10.93
C SER A 125 -1.64 -9.82 11.07
N ASP A 126 -2.38 -9.94 12.16
CA ASP A 126 -3.34 -11.01 12.43
C ASP A 126 -4.69 -10.39 12.83
N PRO A 127 -5.56 -10.05 11.86
CA PRO A 127 -6.87 -9.46 12.11
C PRO A 127 -7.92 -10.49 12.57
N GLY A 128 -7.54 -11.37 13.50
CA GLY A 128 -8.37 -12.49 13.97
C GLY A 128 -9.73 -12.06 14.51
N ALA A 129 -10.80 -12.65 13.97
CA ALA A 129 -12.16 -12.34 14.37
C ALA A 129 -12.51 -12.82 15.80
N GLU A 130 -11.81 -13.83 16.31
CA GLU A 130 -12.13 -14.51 17.57
C GLU A 130 -11.43 -13.91 18.80
N PHE A 131 -10.21 -13.41 18.62
CA PHE A 131 -9.33 -12.89 19.69
C PHE A 131 -8.93 -11.41 19.49
N GLY A 132 -9.43 -10.76 18.44
CA GLY A 132 -9.11 -9.37 18.11
C GLY A 132 -7.90 -9.25 17.18
N THR A 133 -7.64 -8.03 16.72
CA THR A 133 -6.51 -7.77 15.84
C THR A 133 -5.22 -7.65 16.65
N THR A 134 -4.15 -8.27 16.16
CA THR A 134 -2.80 -8.12 16.73
C THR A 134 -1.81 -7.85 15.60
N LEU A 135 -0.80 -7.02 15.85
CA LEU A 135 0.36 -6.88 14.98
C LEU A 135 1.59 -7.46 15.68
N PHE A 136 2.44 -8.14 14.94
CA PHE A 136 3.73 -8.66 15.41
C PHE A 136 4.84 -7.94 14.66
N LEU A 137 5.74 -7.29 15.39
CA LEU A 137 6.99 -6.78 14.84
C LEU A 137 8.11 -7.80 15.13
N LEU A 138 8.70 -8.32 14.06
CA LEU A 138 9.82 -9.25 14.05
C LEU A 138 11.05 -8.48 13.57
N TYR A 139 12.11 -8.41 14.39
CA TYR A 139 13.31 -7.66 14.03
C TYR A 139 14.15 -8.40 13.00
N GLY A 140 14.77 -7.67 12.08
CA GLY A 140 15.83 -8.18 11.22
C GLY A 140 17.12 -8.47 11.99
N GLY A 141 18.10 -9.06 11.32
CA GLY A 141 19.42 -9.30 11.90
C GLY A 141 20.27 -10.27 11.10
N PRO A 142 21.55 -10.49 11.47
CA PRO A 142 22.52 -11.26 10.67
C PRO A 142 22.26 -12.78 10.58
N LYS A 143 21.03 -13.22 10.86
CA LYS A 143 20.52 -14.60 10.71
C LYS A 143 19.10 -14.62 10.09
N GLY A 144 18.63 -13.50 9.57
CA GLY A 144 17.22 -13.27 9.26
C GLY A 144 16.40 -12.87 10.49
N LEU A 145 15.08 -12.95 10.35
CA LEU A 145 14.10 -12.49 11.34
C LEU A 145 14.21 -13.18 12.72
N ASP A 146 14.16 -12.40 13.80
CA ASP A 146 14.03 -12.91 15.16
C ASP A 146 12.56 -13.26 15.48
N LEU A 147 12.31 -14.55 15.70
CA LEU A 147 11.02 -15.09 16.13
C LEU A 147 10.95 -15.34 17.65
N ALA A 148 12.04 -15.15 18.39
CA ALA A 148 12.14 -15.51 19.81
C ALA A 148 11.72 -14.39 20.78
N ASP A 149 11.85 -13.11 20.42
CA ASP A 149 11.31 -11.94 21.15
C ASP A 149 10.44 -11.04 20.23
N PRO A 150 9.31 -11.55 19.69
CA PRO A 150 8.44 -10.77 18.83
C PRO A 150 7.75 -9.65 19.62
N VAL A 151 7.68 -8.45 19.05
CA VAL A 151 6.99 -7.31 19.67
C VAL A 151 5.51 -7.37 19.34
N THR A 152 4.71 -7.85 20.30
CA THR A 152 3.25 -7.89 20.19
C THR A 152 2.63 -6.52 20.40
N ILE A 153 1.90 -6.02 19.41
CA ILE A 153 1.15 -4.77 19.44
C ILE A 153 -0.35 -5.10 19.38
N PRO A 154 -1.07 -5.10 20.52
CA PRO A 154 -2.50 -5.40 20.55
C PRO A 154 -3.32 -4.28 19.90
N VAL A 155 -4.39 -4.66 19.20
CA VAL A 155 -5.31 -3.73 18.54
C VAL A 155 -6.74 -4.04 18.98
N ASP A 156 -7.24 -3.24 19.92
CA ASP A 156 -8.58 -3.35 20.56
C ASP A 156 -9.75 -2.97 19.62
N ALA A 157 -9.69 -3.35 18.35
CA ALA A 157 -10.70 -3.07 17.34
C ALA A 157 -10.78 -4.23 16.33
N ALA A 158 -11.79 -5.09 16.45
CA ALA A 158 -11.98 -6.23 15.55
C ALA A 158 -12.14 -5.79 14.08
N GLY A 159 -11.52 -6.54 13.16
CA GLY A 159 -11.52 -6.24 11.72
C GLY A 159 -10.55 -5.13 11.28
N SER A 160 -9.68 -4.67 12.18
CA SER A 160 -8.56 -3.75 11.89
C SER A 160 -7.41 -4.47 11.17
N GLY A 161 -6.27 -3.82 10.94
CA GLY A 161 -5.01 -4.48 10.54
C GLY A 161 -4.94 -5.05 9.12
N ARG A 162 -6.00 -4.94 8.31
CA ARG A 162 -6.06 -5.46 6.93
C ARG A 162 -5.27 -4.65 5.89
N ALA A 163 -4.71 -3.51 6.30
CA ALA A 163 -3.73 -2.73 5.55
C ALA A 163 -2.77 -2.08 6.56
N LEU A 164 -1.52 -1.90 6.15
CA LEU A 164 -0.44 -1.28 6.94
C LEU A 164 0.27 -0.21 6.10
N ALA A 165 0.83 0.80 6.75
CA ALA A 165 1.77 1.75 6.15
C ALA A 165 2.72 2.31 7.22
N LEU A 166 3.88 2.83 6.79
CA LEU A 166 4.80 3.57 7.65
C LEU A 166 4.96 5.00 7.14
N VAL A 167 4.64 5.99 7.96
CA VAL A 167 5.02 7.38 7.65
C VAL A 167 6.38 7.64 8.29
N GLU A 168 7.42 7.79 7.47
CA GLU A 168 8.82 7.76 7.91
C GLU A 168 9.29 9.13 8.46
N SER A 169 8.69 10.23 8.00
CA SER A 169 9.10 11.61 8.32
C SER A 169 7.92 12.43 8.86
N PRO A 170 8.11 13.34 9.85
CA PRO A 170 9.37 13.74 10.51
C PRO A 170 9.84 12.76 11.59
N SER A 171 9.04 11.74 11.92
CA SER A 171 9.36 10.65 12.84
C SER A 171 8.52 9.42 12.46
N PRO A 172 9.03 8.19 12.55
CA PRO A 172 8.28 7.00 12.18
C PRO A 172 6.93 6.86 12.88
N VAL A 173 5.87 6.69 12.08
CA VAL A 173 4.51 6.38 12.55
C VAL A 173 4.01 5.14 11.83
N LEU A 174 3.85 4.04 12.57
CA LEU A 174 3.14 2.86 12.08
C LEU A 174 1.65 3.19 11.98
N VAL A 175 1.04 2.85 10.84
CA VAL A 175 -0.38 3.04 10.55
C VAL A 175 -1.00 1.69 10.23
N ALA A 176 -2.14 1.38 10.86
CA ALA A 176 -2.95 0.22 10.52
C ALA A 176 -4.40 0.65 10.20
N ALA A 177 -5.05 -0.09 9.29
CA ALA A 177 -6.49 0.00 9.09
C ALA A 177 -7.22 -0.17 10.44
N GLY A 178 -8.20 0.68 10.76
CA GLY A 178 -8.97 0.60 12.00
C GLY A 178 -10.41 0.10 11.77
N GLY A 179 -11.02 -0.43 12.82
CA GLY A 179 -12.46 -0.70 12.85
C GLY A 179 -13.29 0.59 12.84
N GLY A 180 -14.47 0.55 12.23
CA GLY A 180 -15.47 1.63 12.37
C GLY A 180 -15.22 2.90 11.53
N GLY A 181 -14.24 2.92 10.63
CA GLY A 181 -13.99 4.07 9.74
C GLY A 181 -12.86 5.01 10.19
N SER A 182 -11.92 4.51 10.99
CA SER A 182 -10.67 5.19 11.31
C SER A 182 -9.45 4.39 10.84
N VAL A 183 -8.27 4.99 10.97
CA VAL A 183 -6.98 4.28 11.02
C VAL A 183 -6.38 4.45 12.41
N LEU A 184 -5.56 3.51 12.83
CA LEU A 184 -4.83 3.58 14.10
C LEU A 184 -3.37 3.93 13.82
N THR A 185 -2.82 4.85 14.61
CA THR A 185 -1.44 5.32 14.44
C THR A 185 -0.64 5.18 15.73
N TRP A 186 0.60 4.70 15.61
CA TRP A 186 1.57 4.60 16.70
C TRP A 186 2.85 5.32 16.30
N ARG A 187 3.26 6.34 17.05
CA ARG A 187 4.62 6.89 16.93
C ARG A 187 5.60 5.83 17.44
N LEU A 188 6.65 5.54 16.69
CA LEU A 188 7.65 4.55 17.09
C LEU A 188 8.83 5.21 17.81
N GLY A 189 9.48 4.44 18.68
CA GLY A 189 10.76 4.78 19.30
C GLY A 189 11.92 4.55 18.34
N THR A 190 13.12 4.89 18.80
CA THR A 190 14.37 4.53 18.12
C THR A 190 14.69 3.03 18.20
N ASP A 191 13.83 2.24 18.84
CA ASP A 191 13.84 0.79 18.88
C ASP A 191 12.74 0.18 18.00
N GLY A 192 12.06 0.99 17.18
CA GLY A 192 10.90 0.57 16.38
C GLY A 192 9.64 0.26 17.20
N ARG A 193 9.67 0.33 18.53
CA ARG A 193 8.53 -0.05 19.37
C ARG A 193 7.54 1.12 19.53
N PRO A 194 6.22 0.87 19.63
CA PRO A 194 5.23 1.92 19.88
C PRO A 194 5.47 2.73 21.17
N ILE A 195 5.53 4.07 21.04
CA ILE A 195 5.58 4.99 22.19
C ILE A 195 4.15 5.24 22.69
N GLY A 196 3.68 4.33 23.54
CA GLY A 196 2.35 4.40 24.15
C GLY A 196 1.24 3.82 23.27
N GLY A 197 -0.01 4.13 23.62
CA GLY A 197 -1.19 3.58 22.95
C GLY A 197 -1.48 4.20 21.58
N PRO A 198 -2.31 3.53 20.75
CA PRO A 198 -2.71 4.03 19.43
C PRO A 198 -3.46 5.36 19.53
N THR A 199 -3.23 6.24 18.56
CA THR A 199 -4.12 7.36 18.27
C THR A 199 -5.07 6.97 17.14
N SER A 200 -6.38 7.05 17.37
CA SER A 200 -7.39 6.83 16.32
C SER A 200 -7.55 8.08 15.47
N VAL A 201 -7.39 7.95 14.16
CA VAL A 201 -7.52 9.04 13.17
C VAL A 201 -8.68 8.74 12.24
N SER A 202 -9.70 9.59 12.26
CA SER A 202 -10.84 9.58 11.33
C SER A 202 -10.91 10.89 10.54
N PRO A 203 -11.69 10.98 9.45
CA PRO A 203 -11.94 12.24 8.75
C PRO A 203 -12.35 13.39 9.67
N GLU A 204 -13.21 13.15 10.67
CA GLU A 204 -13.66 14.16 11.63
C GLU A 204 -12.52 14.66 12.54
N SER A 205 -11.63 13.77 12.99
CA SER A 205 -10.45 14.15 13.77
C SER A 205 -9.46 15.03 12.98
N LEU A 206 -9.54 14.95 11.64
CA LEU A 206 -8.78 15.76 10.70
C LEU A 206 -9.53 17.02 10.24
N GLY A 207 -10.69 17.34 10.85
CA GLY A 207 -11.51 18.50 10.48
C GLY A 207 -12.28 18.35 9.17
N LEU A 208 -12.35 17.14 8.60
CA LEU A 208 -13.10 16.82 7.39
C LEU A 208 -14.50 16.31 7.73
N ALA A 209 -15.35 16.18 6.70
CA ALA A 209 -16.69 15.62 6.87
C ALA A 209 -16.62 14.13 7.28
N ALA A 210 -17.53 13.73 8.17
CA ALA A 210 -17.70 12.35 8.62
C ALA A 210 -17.87 11.40 7.43
N PRO A 211 -17.20 10.23 7.41
CA PRO A 211 -17.34 9.28 6.33
C PRO A 211 -18.72 8.63 6.36
N ALA A 212 -19.20 8.16 5.20
CA ALA A 212 -20.44 7.41 5.15
C ALA A 212 -20.32 6.08 5.92
N ALA A 213 -21.41 5.60 6.52
CA ALA A 213 -21.44 4.26 7.10
C ALA A 213 -21.09 3.21 6.02
N GLY A 214 -20.06 2.40 6.29
CA GLY A 214 -19.52 1.46 5.29
C GLY A 214 -18.55 2.08 4.27
N SER A 215 -18.03 3.28 4.51
CA SER A 215 -17.00 3.93 3.67
C SER A 215 -15.74 3.09 3.44
N ARG A 216 -15.42 2.20 4.39
CA ARG A 216 -14.17 1.43 4.45
C ARG A 216 -12.91 2.33 4.44
N PHE A 217 -12.99 3.49 5.08
CA PHE A 217 -11.81 4.31 5.37
C PHE A 217 -10.73 3.46 6.05
N GLY A 218 -9.51 3.46 5.49
CA GLY A 218 -8.40 2.62 5.93
C GLY A 218 -8.25 1.30 5.17
N SER A 219 -9.12 0.96 4.22
CA SER A 219 -9.03 -0.33 3.51
C SER A 219 -7.84 -0.47 2.56
N SER A 220 -7.23 0.64 2.18
CA SER A 220 -5.94 0.68 1.49
C SER A 220 -5.14 1.84 2.06
N LEU A 221 -3.84 1.64 2.21
CA LEU A 221 -2.91 2.59 2.81
C LEU A 221 -1.65 2.65 1.95
N ALA A 222 -1.11 3.86 1.80
CA ALA A 222 0.23 4.10 1.24
C ALA A 222 0.82 5.34 1.88
N SER A 223 2.15 5.49 1.83
CA SER A 223 2.86 6.61 2.42
C SER A 223 4.07 7.01 1.57
N SER A 224 4.52 8.24 1.76
CA SER A 224 5.77 8.75 1.17
C SER A 224 6.24 9.97 1.96
N GLY A 225 7.37 9.85 2.66
CA GLY A 225 7.88 10.91 3.55
C GLY A 225 6.91 11.20 4.69
N SER A 226 6.27 12.37 4.68
CA SER A 226 5.24 12.79 5.66
C SER A 226 3.80 12.64 5.17
N LEU A 227 3.60 12.25 3.91
CA LEU A 227 2.29 12.01 3.34
C LEU A 227 1.80 10.60 3.69
N LEU A 228 0.60 10.52 4.25
CA LEU A 228 -0.21 9.31 4.38
C LEU A 228 -1.41 9.41 3.42
N VAL A 229 -1.64 8.36 2.63
CA VAL A 229 -2.77 8.21 1.72
C VAL A 229 -3.67 7.10 2.23
N ILE A 230 -4.96 7.42 2.42
CA ILE A 230 -5.95 6.51 3.01
C ILE A 230 -7.12 6.32 2.03
N GLY A 231 -7.32 5.10 1.56
CA GLY A 231 -8.46 4.75 0.72
C GLY A 231 -9.76 4.55 1.51
N ALA A 232 -10.87 4.98 0.91
CA ALA A 232 -12.24 4.78 1.39
C ALA A 232 -13.18 4.41 0.23
N PRO A 233 -13.00 3.25 -0.42
CA PRO A 233 -13.73 2.86 -1.65
C PRO A 233 -15.23 2.64 -1.46
N GLY A 234 -15.71 2.47 -0.23
CA GLY A 234 -17.13 2.40 0.10
C GLY A 234 -17.82 3.77 0.20
N GLU A 235 -17.06 4.87 0.18
CA GLU A 235 -17.56 6.22 0.42
C GLU A 235 -18.65 6.63 -0.57
N THR A 236 -19.65 7.36 -0.06
CA THR A 236 -20.75 7.89 -0.87
C THR A 236 -20.45 9.32 -1.30
N VAL A 237 -20.50 9.58 -2.62
CA VAL A 237 -20.20 10.89 -3.21
C VAL A 237 -21.41 11.38 -3.98
N ASN A 238 -21.96 12.55 -3.60
CA ASN A 238 -23.14 13.15 -4.26
C ASN A 238 -24.35 12.19 -4.43
N GLY A 239 -24.51 11.23 -3.52
CA GLY A 239 -25.56 10.20 -3.55
C GLY A 239 -25.18 8.89 -4.26
N ALA A 240 -24.05 8.83 -4.97
CA ALA A 240 -23.50 7.61 -5.55
C ALA A 240 -22.80 6.77 -4.46
N ARG A 241 -23.34 5.59 -4.14
CA ARG A 241 -22.82 4.70 -3.07
C ARG A 241 -21.59 3.95 -3.56
N GLN A 242 -20.57 3.80 -2.72
CA GLN A 242 -19.31 3.13 -3.12
C GLN A 242 -18.69 3.77 -4.38
N ALA A 243 -18.88 5.08 -4.54
CA ALA A 243 -18.14 5.85 -5.54
C ALA A 243 -16.66 5.95 -5.11
N GLY A 244 -16.43 6.08 -3.81
CA GLY A 244 -15.11 6.04 -3.21
C GLY A 244 -14.46 7.42 -3.02
N ALA A 245 -13.44 7.45 -2.18
CA ALA A 245 -12.61 8.60 -1.90
C ALA A 245 -11.19 8.14 -1.52
N VAL A 246 -10.22 9.05 -1.64
CA VAL A 246 -8.97 8.98 -0.90
C VAL A 246 -8.84 10.20 0.00
N TYR A 247 -8.14 10.02 1.12
CA TYR A 247 -7.81 11.08 2.06
C TYR A 247 -6.29 11.17 2.11
N LEU A 248 -5.77 12.37 1.85
CA LEU A 248 -4.35 12.67 1.96
C LEU A 248 -4.15 13.43 3.26
N VAL A 249 -3.19 12.97 4.07
CA VAL A 249 -2.88 13.52 5.39
C VAL A 249 -1.38 13.78 5.45
N ASP A 250 -0.97 15.04 5.57
CA ASP A 250 0.42 15.43 5.79
C ASP A 250 0.64 15.64 7.29
N VAL A 251 1.34 14.70 7.92
CA VAL A 251 1.66 14.74 9.36
C VAL A 251 2.94 15.53 9.65
N GLY A 252 3.62 16.03 8.62
CA GLY A 252 4.80 16.89 8.74
C GLY A 252 4.46 18.35 9.08
N THR A 253 3.20 18.76 8.93
CA THR A 253 2.73 20.11 9.26
C THR A 253 2.11 20.18 10.66
N ASN A 254 2.20 21.34 11.30
CA ASN A 254 1.47 21.65 12.53
C ASN A 254 0.64 22.94 12.33
N PRO A 255 -0.71 22.88 12.31
CA PRO A 255 -1.53 21.67 12.42
C PRO A 255 -1.35 20.70 11.24
N VAL A 256 -1.70 19.43 11.46
CA VAL A 256 -1.77 18.40 10.40
C VAL A 256 -2.69 18.89 9.29
N GLN A 257 -2.24 18.80 8.03
CA GLN A 257 -3.06 19.13 6.87
C GLN A 257 -3.72 17.87 6.33
N ALA A 258 -5.00 17.96 6.00
CA ALA A 258 -5.75 16.85 5.40
C ALA A 258 -6.69 17.33 4.30
N GLN A 259 -6.83 16.52 3.24
CA GLN A 259 -7.77 16.77 2.15
C GLN A 259 -8.42 15.48 1.65
N ARG A 260 -9.70 15.57 1.27
CA ARG A 260 -10.49 14.47 0.68
C ARG A 260 -10.58 14.66 -0.83
N ILE A 261 -10.19 13.65 -1.59
CA ILE A 261 -10.22 13.64 -3.06
C ILE A 261 -11.16 12.53 -3.55
N THR A 262 -11.93 12.83 -4.59
CA THR A 262 -12.92 11.96 -5.23
C THR A 262 -12.96 12.24 -6.73
N GLU A 263 -13.61 11.41 -7.52
CA GLU A 263 -13.92 11.72 -8.93
C GLU A 263 -14.85 12.95 -9.10
N ALA A 264 -15.45 13.48 -8.02
CA ALA A 264 -16.18 14.75 -8.05
C ALA A 264 -15.30 15.97 -7.69
N THR A 265 -14.02 15.77 -7.36
CA THR A 265 -13.07 16.85 -7.05
C THR A 265 -12.64 17.53 -8.35
N ARG A 266 -12.72 18.87 -8.41
CA ARG A 266 -12.42 19.64 -9.64
C ARG A 266 -11.02 19.33 -10.18
N GLY A 267 -10.96 18.81 -11.39
CA GLY A 267 -9.70 18.49 -12.09
C GLY A 267 -9.33 17.01 -12.03
N VAL A 268 -9.94 16.21 -11.14
CA VAL A 268 -9.82 14.75 -11.14
C VAL A 268 -10.66 14.20 -12.31
N PRO A 269 -10.09 13.36 -13.21
CA PRO A 269 -10.87 12.74 -14.28
C PRO A 269 -11.80 11.65 -13.75
N GLY A 270 -12.93 11.46 -14.43
CA GLY A 270 -13.97 10.48 -14.06
C GLY A 270 -15.31 11.18 -13.76
N ASP A 271 -16.28 10.39 -13.33
CA ASP A 271 -17.51 10.88 -12.69
C ASP A 271 -17.77 9.99 -11.49
N ALA A 272 -18.06 10.53 -10.31
CA ALA A 272 -18.34 9.69 -9.14
C ALA A 272 -19.67 8.92 -9.32
N ARG A 273 -19.59 7.62 -9.66
CA ARG A 273 -20.75 6.74 -9.90
C ARG A 273 -20.80 5.58 -8.91
N THR A 274 -21.99 4.99 -8.76
CA THR A 274 -22.23 3.91 -7.80
C THR A 274 -21.38 2.69 -8.15
N GLY A 275 -20.52 2.25 -7.22
CA GLY A 275 -19.66 1.08 -7.38
C GLY A 275 -18.28 1.33 -8.00
N ASN A 276 -17.93 2.58 -8.35
CA ASN A 276 -16.61 2.92 -8.93
C ASN A 276 -15.44 2.53 -8.03
N ARG A 277 -15.62 2.64 -6.70
CA ARG A 277 -14.61 2.28 -5.68
C ARG A 277 -13.28 3.02 -5.85
N PHE A 278 -13.32 4.32 -6.14
CA PHE A 278 -12.14 5.19 -6.13
C PHE A 278 -11.41 5.08 -4.78
N GLY A 279 -10.12 4.74 -4.79
CA GLY A 279 -9.36 4.44 -3.58
C GLY A 279 -9.40 2.97 -3.15
N ALA A 280 -9.82 2.04 -4.02
CA ALA A 280 -9.76 0.60 -3.75
C ALA A 280 -8.33 0.13 -3.49
N ALA A 281 -7.39 0.63 -4.27
CA ALA A 281 -5.95 0.54 -4.05
C ALA A 281 -5.34 1.93 -4.11
N VAL A 282 -4.25 2.16 -3.38
CA VAL A 282 -3.45 3.39 -3.41
C VAL A 282 -1.97 3.05 -3.39
N ALA A 283 -1.16 3.85 -4.07
CA ALA A 283 0.30 3.79 -4.04
C ALA A 283 0.85 5.23 -4.08
N ALA A 284 2.00 5.50 -3.47
CA ALA A 284 2.57 6.84 -3.39
C ALA A 284 4.10 6.82 -3.54
N SER A 285 4.67 7.85 -4.18
CA SER A 285 6.11 8.10 -4.23
C SER A 285 6.38 9.57 -4.51
N GLY A 286 7.08 10.25 -3.60
CA GLY A 286 7.36 11.67 -3.66
C GLY A 286 6.08 12.50 -3.77
N ALA A 287 5.92 13.17 -4.91
CA ALA A 287 4.77 14.03 -5.24
C ALA A 287 3.62 13.28 -5.96
N LEU A 288 3.78 11.99 -6.25
CA LEU A 288 2.81 11.17 -6.97
C LEU A 288 1.95 10.34 -6.02
N VAL A 289 0.64 10.32 -6.26
CA VAL A 289 -0.30 9.39 -5.64
C VAL A 289 -1.10 8.71 -6.74
N VAL A 290 -1.01 7.39 -6.84
CA VAL A 290 -1.78 6.57 -7.78
C VAL A 290 -2.99 5.98 -7.06
N VAL A 291 -4.17 6.12 -7.66
CA VAL A 291 -5.46 5.71 -7.08
C VAL A 291 -6.17 4.74 -8.02
N GLY A 292 -6.50 3.56 -7.51
CA GLY A 292 -7.26 2.54 -8.22
C GLY A 292 -8.77 2.82 -8.23
N VAL A 293 -9.41 2.60 -9.38
CA VAL A 293 -10.86 2.79 -9.59
C VAL A 293 -11.45 1.56 -10.34
N PRO A 294 -11.34 0.34 -9.78
CA PRO A 294 -11.63 -0.92 -10.48
C PRO A 294 -13.12 -1.10 -10.85
N GLY A 295 -14.03 -0.26 -10.34
CA GLY A 295 -15.43 -0.28 -10.72
C GLY A 295 -15.80 0.56 -11.94
N GLU A 296 -14.91 1.46 -12.41
CA GLU A 296 -15.30 2.45 -13.41
C GLU A 296 -15.67 1.83 -14.77
N SER A 297 -16.65 2.45 -15.42
CA SER A 297 -17.18 2.03 -16.71
C SER A 297 -16.47 2.73 -17.88
N ARG A 298 -15.53 2.04 -18.53
CA ARG A 298 -14.77 2.59 -19.67
C ARG A 298 -15.39 2.21 -21.02
N LYS A 299 -15.07 2.94 -22.10
CA LYS A 299 -15.52 2.62 -23.46
C LYS A 299 -14.51 1.75 -24.17
N ASP A 300 -14.95 0.62 -24.73
CA ASP A 300 -14.09 -0.19 -25.60
C ASP A 300 -13.80 0.51 -26.95
N ALA A 301 -12.89 -0.05 -27.75
CA ALA A 301 -12.50 0.50 -29.06
C ALA A 301 -13.66 0.61 -30.09
N ARG A 302 -14.87 0.11 -29.79
CA ARG A 302 -16.10 0.28 -30.58
C ARG A 302 -17.07 1.28 -29.94
N GLY A 303 -16.64 2.03 -28.93
CA GLY A 303 -17.41 3.02 -28.19
C GLY A 303 -18.42 2.44 -27.19
N ARG A 304 -18.41 1.12 -26.93
CA ARG A 304 -19.38 0.47 -26.04
C ARG A 304 -18.93 0.58 -24.58
N SER A 305 -19.81 1.00 -23.69
CA SER A 305 -19.54 1.05 -22.26
C SER A 305 -19.36 -0.36 -21.68
N ARG A 306 -18.30 -0.54 -20.89
CA ARG A 306 -17.92 -1.78 -20.19
C ARG A 306 -17.87 -1.50 -18.69
N ALA A 307 -18.89 -1.95 -17.97
CA ALA A 307 -18.96 -1.80 -16.52
C ALA A 307 -17.85 -2.60 -15.82
N GLY A 308 -17.25 -2.03 -14.79
CA GLY A 308 -16.17 -2.68 -14.04
C GLY A 308 -14.92 -2.98 -14.88
N ALA A 309 -14.70 -2.25 -15.98
CA ALA A 309 -13.43 -2.33 -16.72
C ALA A 309 -12.27 -1.83 -15.85
N GLY A 310 -12.54 -0.77 -15.07
CA GLY A 310 -11.56 -0.15 -14.20
C GLY A 310 -10.69 0.91 -14.88
N MET A 311 -9.98 1.65 -14.05
CA MET A 311 -8.96 2.62 -14.42
C MET A 311 -8.09 2.93 -13.20
N LEU A 312 -6.98 3.62 -13.41
CA LEU A 312 -6.26 4.31 -12.34
C LEU A 312 -6.19 5.81 -12.62
N VAL A 313 -6.14 6.61 -11.55
CA VAL A 313 -5.86 8.05 -11.60
C VAL A 313 -4.54 8.31 -10.92
N VAL A 314 -3.61 8.94 -11.64
CA VAL A 314 -2.37 9.48 -11.10
C VAL A 314 -2.64 10.93 -10.72
N LEU A 315 -2.44 11.26 -9.46
CA LEU A 315 -2.55 12.59 -8.88
C LEU A 315 -1.14 13.12 -8.63
N GLU A 316 -0.84 14.32 -9.12
CA GLU A 316 0.44 14.98 -8.88
C GLU A 316 0.23 16.19 -7.96
N PHE A 317 1.13 16.38 -7.00
CA PHE A 317 1.05 17.49 -6.04
C PHE A 317 2.26 18.43 -6.13
N SER A 318 1.98 19.72 -6.09
CA SER A 318 3.00 20.77 -5.98
C SER A 318 2.64 21.69 -4.82
N ALA A 319 3.58 21.85 -3.87
CA ALA A 319 3.39 22.64 -2.65
C ALA A 319 2.07 22.29 -1.90
N GLY A 320 1.80 21.00 -1.70
CA GLY A 320 0.62 20.47 -1.01
C GLY A 320 -0.71 20.53 -1.80
N SER A 321 -0.73 21.18 -2.97
CA SER A 321 -1.91 21.32 -3.82
C SER A 321 -1.86 20.39 -5.03
N LEU A 322 -3.01 19.82 -5.41
CA LEU A 322 -3.15 19.02 -6.64
C LEU A 322 -2.80 19.88 -7.87
N SER A 323 -1.69 19.56 -8.54
CA SER A 323 -1.22 20.27 -9.74
C SER A 323 -1.75 19.65 -11.03
N SER A 324 -1.84 18.33 -11.09
CA SER A 324 -2.39 17.60 -12.23
C SER A 324 -3.08 16.30 -11.78
N ALA A 325 -3.95 15.77 -12.65
CA ALA A 325 -4.54 14.46 -12.47
C ALA A 325 -4.78 13.79 -13.83
N THR A 326 -4.26 12.59 -14.02
CA THR A 326 -4.29 11.86 -15.31
C THR A 326 -4.89 10.46 -15.12
N ALA A 327 -5.85 10.10 -15.97
CA ALA A 327 -6.49 8.80 -15.92
C ALA A 327 -5.96 7.87 -17.01
N TYR A 328 -5.60 6.64 -16.60
CA TYR A 328 -5.13 5.58 -17.48
C TYR A 328 -6.16 4.44 -17.49
N ASP A 329 -6.44 3.90 -18.67
CA ASP A 329 -7.18 2.64 -18.86
C ASP A 329 -6.41 1.71 -19.80
N GLN A 330 -6.83 0.44 -19.86
CA GLN A 330 -6.16 -0.55 -20.71
C GLN A 330 -6.13 -0.12 -22.18
N LEU A 331 -7.13 0.61 -22.70
CA LEU A 331 -7.16 1.03 -24.12
C LEU A 331 -6.12 2.12 -24.42
N GLY A 332 -5.95 3.10 -23.52
CA GLY A 332 -4.87 4.09 -23.61
C GLY A 332 -3.48 3.45 -23.53
N LEU A 333 -3.37 2.35 -22.79
CA LEU A 333 -2.17 1.51 -22.66
C LEU A 333 -2.00 0.50 -23.84
N ARG A 334 -2.65 0.75 -24.99
CA ARG A 334 -2.63 -0.09 -26.21
C ARG A 334 -3.24 -1.50 -26.04
N GLY A 335 -3.92 -1.73 -24.94
CA GLY A 335 -4.62 -2.95 -24.57
C GLY A 335 -6.06 -3.07 -25.09
N ARG A 336 -6.85 -3.86 -24.37
CA ARG A 336 -8.29 -4.06 -24.61
C ARG A 336 -9.05 -3.79 -23.32
N ILE A 337 -10.28 -3.32 -23.48
CA ILE A 337 -11.22 -3.08 -22.39
C ILE A 337 -12.36 -4.08 -22.53
N SER A 338 -12.52 -4.95 -21.53
CA SER A 338 -13.66 -5.84 -21.36
C SER A 338 -14.45 -5.43 -20.12
N ALA A 339 -15.62 -6.05 -19.91
CA ALA A 339 -16.44 -5.77 -18.73
C ALA A 339 -15.98 -6.68 -17.60
N GLY A 340 -15.78 -6.11 -16.40
CA GLY A 340 -15.34 -6.84 -15.22
C GLY A 340 -13.83 -6.99 -15.03
N ASP A 341 -12.98 -6.48 -15.94
CA ASP A 341 -11.51 -6.61 -15.86
C ASP A 341 -10.92 -6.11 -14.53
N GLY A 342 -11.57 -5.11 -13.90
CA GLY A 342 -11.18 -4.60 -12.59
C GLY A 342 -9.83 -3.87 -12.56
N PHE A 343 -9.38 -3.34 -13.69
CA PHE A 343 -8.07 -2.70 -13.83
C PHE A 343 -7.85 -1.58 -12.81
N GLY A 344 -6.69 -1.61 -12.13
CA GLY A 344 -6.40 -0.77 -10.98
C GLY A 344 -6.90 -1.36 -9.64
N SER A 345 -7.14 -2.68 -9.59
CA SER A 345 -7.56 -3.39 -8.37
C SER A 345 -6.50 -3.45 -7.28
N THR A 346 -5.24 -3.45 -7.70
CA THR A 346 -4.02 -3.59 -6.89
C THR A 346 -2.95 -2.70 -7.53
N LEU A 347 -2.11 -2.07 -6.71
CA LEU A 347 -1.12 -1.08 -7.15
C LEU A 347 0.14 -1.19 -6.30
N ALA A 348 1.32 -1.07 -6.92
CA ALA A 348 2.57 -0.79 -6.22
C ALA A 348 3.44 0.17 -7.06
N MET A 349 4.15 1.09 -6.41
CA MET A 349 5.15 1.92 -7.09
C MET A 349 6.35 1.08 -7.50
N VAL A 350 6.93 1.38 -8.66
CA VAL A 350 7.99 0.59 -9.29
C VAL A 350 8.83 1.48 -10.19
N ARG A 351 10.10 1.14 -10.42
CA ARG A 351 10.90 1.68 -11.53
C ARG A 351 10.78 0.74 -12.74
N PRO A 352 9.92 1.01 -13.75
CA PRO A 352 9.72 0.13 -14.90
C PRO A 352 10.88 0.19 -15.90
N CYS A 353 11.74 1.20 -15.79
CA CYS A 353 12.98 1.34 -16.50
C CYS A 353 13.81 2.44 -15.83
N ARG A 354 15.06 2.56 -16.25
CA ARG A 354 16.04 3.49 -15.69
C ARG A 354 15.51 4.92 -15.65
N ASP A 355 15.76 5.60 -14.53
CA ASP A 355 15.42 7.01 -14.29
C ASP A 355 13.91 7.33 -14.45
N THR A 356 13.04 6.31 -14.44
CA THR A 356 11.60 6.42 -14.65
C THR A 356 10.85 5.92 -13.42
N VAL A 357 9.88 6.70 -12.92
CA VAL A 357 8.91 6.25 -11.91
C VAL A 357 7.72 5.66 -12.65
N GLY A 358 7.17 4.56 -12.13
CA GLY A 358 6.02 3.88 -12.68
C GLY A 358 5.14 3.26 -11.61
N VAL A 359 4.10 2.56 -12.08
CA VAL A 359 3.22 1.74 -11.26
C VAL A 359 3.03 0.37 -11.91
N ILE A 360 3.05 -0.69 -11.11
CA ILE A 360 2.50 -1.98 -11.51
C ILE A 360 1.05 -2.06 -11.03
N ALA A 361 0.13 -2.37 -11.93
CA ALA A 361 -1.31 -2.35 -11.68
C ALA A 361 -1.99 -3.67 -12.08
N GLY A 362 -2.73 -4.29 -11.17
CA GLY A 362 -3.49 -5.50 -11.47
C GLY A 362 -4.82 -5.25 -12.17
N ALA A 363 -5.24 -6.22 -12.97
CA ALA A 363 -6.58 -6.42 -13.51
C ALA A 363 -6.96 -7.90 -13.28
N TRP A 364 -7.11 -8.29 -12.01
CA TRP A 364 -7.15 -9.71 -11.63
C TRP A 364 -8.31 -10.52 -12.22
N ALA A 365 -9.39 -9.84 -12.61
CA ALA A 365 -10.57 -10.43 -13.21
C ALA A 365 -10.57 -10.41 -14.75
N GLU A 366 -9.53 -9.87 -15.40
CA GLU A 366 -9.42 -9.81 -16.86
C GLU A 366 -9.50 -11.22 -17.48
N ALA A 367 -10.42 -11.38 -18.44
CA ALA A 367 -10.59 -12.64 -19.16
C ALA A 367 -9.54 -12.81 -20.27
N VAL A 368 -8.82 -13.93 -20.27
CA VAL A 368 -7.80 -14.24 -21.27
C VAL A 368 -8.38 -15.21 -22.31
N GLY A 369 -8.94 -14.65 -23.37
CA GLY A 369 -9.55 -15.44 -24.45
C GLY A 369 -10.91 -16.01 -24.04
N ALA A 370 -10.94 -17.27 -23.62
CA ALA A 370 -12.12 -17.94 -23.07
C ALA A 370 -11.99 -18.22 -21.55
N ASP A 371 -10.81 -17.97 -20.98
CA ASP A 371 -10.50 -18.21 -19.58
C ASP A 371 -10.94 -16.98 -18.74
N GLU A 372 -12.05 -17.11 -18.03
CA GLU A 372 -12.55 -16.07 -17.11
C GLU A 372 -11.65 -15.95 -15.86
N GLN A 373 -11.50 -14.74 -15.33
CA GLN A 373 -10.67 -14.42 -14.15
C GLN A 373 -9.22 -14.97 -14.20
N ALA A 374 -8.66 -15.10 -15.40
CA ALA A 374 -7.24 -15.42 -15.56
C ALA A 374 -6.34 -14.28 -15.06
N GLY A 375 -6.77 -13.04 -15.29
CA GLY A 375 -6.12 -11.83 -14.80
C GLY A 375 -4.93 -11.35 -15.62
N SER A 376 -4.48 -10.14 -15.33
CA SER A 376 -3.24 -9.56 -15.87
C SER A 376 -2.64 -8.53 -14.90
N VAL A 377 -1.38 -8.17 -15.14
CA VAL A 377 -0.76 -6.96 -14.58
C VAL A 377 -0.24 -6.06 -15.68
N TRP A 378 -0.19 -4.77 -15.39
CA TRP A 378 0.24 -3.72 -16.30
C TRP A 378 1.40 -2.97 -15.66
N LEU A 379 2.55 -2.95 -16.32
CA LEU A 379 3.69 -2.12 -15.97
C LEU A 379 3.55 -0.78 -16.70
N ILE A 380 3.40 0.31 -15.96
CA ILE A 380 2.99 1.62 -16.50
C ILE A 380 4.02 2.68 -16.10
N PRO A 381 4.85 3.14 -17.05
CA PRO A 381 5.67 4.34 -16.91
C PRO A 381 4.83 5.58 -16.66
N LEU A 382 5.26 6.44 -15.74
CA LEU A 382 4.63 7.71 -15.42
C LEU A 382 5.57 8.87 -15.80
N GLY A 383 5.01 9.91 -16.43
CA GLY A 383 5.78 11.02 -17.01
C GLY A 383 6.21 10.78 -18.46
N GLU A 384 7.09 11.63 -18.99
CA GLU A 384 7.43 11.67 -20.43
C GLU A 384 8.65 10.81 -20.83
N GLY A 385 9.15 9.91 -19.96
CA GLY A 385 10.44 9.25 -20.15
C GLY A 385 10.45 7.73 -20.01
N GLY A 386 11.37 7.08 -20.73
CA GLY A 386 11.91 5.77 -20.38
C GLY A 386 11.55 4.61 -21.32
N CYS A 387 10.32 4.12 -21.23
CA CYS A 387 9.89 2.86 -21.83
C CYS A 387 8.41 2.87 -22.24
N ASP A 388 7.99 1.89 -23.05
CA ASP A 388 6.57 1.65 -23.36
C ASP A 388 5.89 0.86 -22.23
N PRO A 389 4.58 1.05 -21.97
CA PRO A 389 3.83 0.24 -21.01
C PRO A 389 3.69 -1.22 -21.50
N VAL A 390 3.71 -2.16 -20.56
CA VAL A 390 3.70 -3.61 -20.83
C VAL A 390 2.54 -4.31 -20.13
N GLN A 391 1.78 -5.14 -20.86
CA GLN A 391 0.84 -6.10 -20.27
C GLN A 391 1.52 -7.45 -20.07
N LEU A 392 1.54 -7.93 -18.82
CA LEU A 392 2.01 -9.26 -18.44
C LEU A 392 0.83 -10.10 -17.97
N ARG A 393 0.73 -11.32 -18.49
CA ARG A 393 -0.29 -12.32 -18.14
C ARG A 393 0.17 -13.70 -18.56
N ASP A 394 -0.52 -14.73 -18.10
CA ASP A 394 -0.25 -16.09 -18.55
C ASP A 394 -0.44 -16.20 -20.08
N GLY A 395 0.51 -16.86 -20.75
CA GLY A 395 0.59 -16.92 -22.20
C GLY A 395 1.09 -15.64 -22.90
N HIS A 396 1.41 -14.55 -22.17
CA HIS A 396 2.00 -13.33 -22.74
C HIS A 396 2.86 -12.58 -21.70
N GLY A 397 4.17 -12.84 -21.71
CA GLY A 397 5.13 -12.25 -20.77
C GLY A 397 5.30 -13.04 -19.46
N LEU A 398 4.32 -13.86 -19.06
CA LEU A 398 4.47 -14.85 -17.98
C LEU A 398 4.60 -16.27 -18.56
N ALA A 399 5.35 -17.13 -17.85
CA ALA A 399 5.72 -18.46 -18.33
C ALA A 399 4.58 -19.49 -18.33
N ALA A 400 3.57 -19.31 -17.48
CA ALA A 400 2.45 -20.25 -17.41
C ALA A 400 1.48 -20.06 -18.59
N LYS A 401 0.75 -21.12 -18.94
CA LYS A 401 -0.37 -21.03 -19.89
C LYS A 401 -1.58 -20.43 -19.18
N ALA A 402 -2.32 -19.56 -19.86
CA ALA A 402 -3.62 -19.08 -19.37
C ALA A 402 -4.58 -20.25 -19.06
N GLY A 403 -5.36 -20.05 -18.00
CA GLY A 403 -6.42 -20.93 -17.55
C GLY A 403 -7.41 -20.12 -16.68
N PRO A 404 -8.61 -20.65 -16.43
CA PRO A 404 -9.61 -19.96 -15.64
C PRO A 404 -9.14 -19.81 -14.19
N ASN A 405 -9.60 -18.73 -13.54
CA ASN A 405 -9.43 -18.50 -12.10
C ASN A 405 -7.96 -18.61 -11.61
N THR A 406 -6.98 -18.23 -12.46
CA THR A 406 -5.58 -18.08 -12.03
C THR A 406 -5.34 -16.77 -11.28
N VAL A 407 -6.19 -15.75 -11.49
CA VAL A 407 -6.24 -14.50 -10.72
C VAL A 407 -4.88 -13.77 -10.70
N VAL A 408 -4.20 -13.69 -11.85
CA VAL A 408 -2.92 -12.99 -12.01
C VAL A 408 -3.09 -11.50 -11.69
N GLY A 409 -2.27 -10.98 -10.77
CA GLY A 409 -2.37 -9.61 -10.28
C GLY A 409 -3.26 -9.44 -9.04
N SER A 410 -3.65 -10.54 -8.38
CA SER A 410 -4.37 -10.54 -7.09
C SER A 410 -3.65 -9.76 -5.99
N ALA A 411 -2.32 -9.72 -6.05
CA ALA A 411 -1.45 -8.80 -5.33
C ALA A 411 -0.22 -8.50 -6.20
N VAL A 412 0.33 -7.30 -6.05
CA VAL A 412 1.54 -6.85 -6.75
C VAL A 412 2.44 -6.11 -5.78
N SER A 413 3.75 -6.26 -5.95
CA SER A 413 4.78 -5.49 -5.27
C SER A 413 6.00 -5.34 -6.20
N ALA A 414 7.06 -4.74 -5.71
CA ALA A 414 8.34 -4.65 -6.40
C ALA A 414 9.47 -4.87 -5.38
N LEU A 415 10.60 -5.35 -5.87
CA LEU A 415 11.87 -5.38 -5.16
C LEU A 415 12.82 -4.42 -5.89
N ARG A 416 13.28 -3.39 -5.20
CA ARG A 416 14.29 -2.47 -5.71
C ARG A 416 15.64 -3.17 -5.85
N ALA A 417 16.00 -3.48 -7.09
CA ALA A 417 17.28 -4.08 -7.46
C ALA A 417 18.02 -3.16 -8.45
N GLY A 418 19.31 -2.88 -8.21
CA GLY A 418 20.14 -2.08 -9.12
C GLY A 418 19.62 -0.67 -9.45
N SER A 419 20.05 -0.12 -10.59
CA SER A 419 19.69 1.24 -11.06
C SER A 419 18.69 1.29 -12.22
N ASP A 420 18.56 0.20 -12.98
CA ASP A 420 17.97 0.26 -14.33
C ASP A 420 16.51 -0.22 -14.40
N GLY A 421 16.00 -0.84 -13.34
CA GLY A 421 14.59 -1.23 -13.19
C GLY A 421 14.40 -2.14 -11.97
N ASP A 422 13.23 -2.07 -11.33
CA ASP A 422 12.92 -2.90 -10.17
C ASP A 422 12.46 -4.30 -10.61
N THR A 423 12.73 -5.33 -9.80
CA THR A 423 12.17 -6.68 -9.99
C THR A 423 10.69 -6.67 -9.63
N LEU A 424 9.82 -7.11 -10.54
CA LEU A 424 8.38 -7.16 -10.31
C LEU A 424 8.04 -8.36 -9.43
N VAL A 425 7.16 -8.19 -8.45
CA VAL A 425 6.56 -9.29 -7.68
C VAL A 425 5.08 -9.40 -8.04
N ILE A 426 4.67 -10.55 -8.56
CA ILE A 426 3.32 -10.76 -9.08
C ILE A 426 2.73 -12.00 -8.40
N ALA A 427 1.67 -11.81 -7.62
CA ALA A 427 0.86 -12.91 -7.12
C ALA A 427 -0.19 -13.31 -8.15
N ALA A 428 -0.43 -14.62 -8.26
CA ALA A 428 -1.57 -15.20 -8.94
C ALA A 428 -2.26 -16.10 -7.90
N GLN A 429 -3.41 -15.67 -7.39
CA GLN A 429 -4.02 -16.29 -6.21
C GLN A 429 -4.43 -17.75 -6.45
N GLY A 430 -4.88 -18.06 -7.67
CA GLY A 430 -5.58 -19.30 -7.95
C GLY A 430 -6.90 -19.40 -7.19
N ASN A 431 -7.47 -20.61 -7.23
CA ASN A 431 -8.55 -21.06 -6.38
C ASN A 431 -8.26 -22.52 -6.00
N SER A 432 -7.82 -22.76 -4.76
CA SER A 432 -7.45 -24.11 -4.33
C SER A 432 -8.62 -25.10 -4.32
N GLU A 433 -9.86 -24.61 -4.19
CA GLU A 433 -11.07 -25.46 -4.17
C GLU A 433 -11.44 -25.97 -5.57
N GLU A 434 -11.03 -25.26 -6.62
CA GLU A 434 -11.15 -25.65 -8.03
C GLU A 434 -9.89 -26.35 -8.57
N GLY A 435 -8.88 -26.56 -7.72
CA GLY A 435 -7.62 -27.20 -8.09
C GLY A 435 -6.66 -26.30 -8.87
N VAL A 436 -6.80 -24.98 -8.79
CA VAL A 436 -5.87 -23.99 -9.36
C VAL A 436 -4.96 -23.48 -8.24
N PRO A 437 -3.72 -23.99 -8.10
CA PRO A 437 -2.83 -23.58 -7.01
C PRO A 437 -2.38 -22.13 -7.14
N GLY A 438 -2.30 -21.43 -5.99
CA GLY A 438 -1.74 -20.09 -5.92
C GLY A 438 -0.22 -20.10 -6.09
N ARG A 439 0.33 -19.00 -6.63
CA ARG A 439 1.77 -18.82 -6.84
C ARG A 439 2.18 -17.34 -6.71
N VAL A 440 3.44 -17.13 -6.41
CA VAL A 440 4.10 -15.82 -6.51
C VAL A 440 5.29 -15.92 -7.46
N LEU A 441 5.37 -14.96 -8.37
CA LEU A 441 6.38 -14.86 -9.42
C LEU A 441 7.26 -13.63 -9.17
N THR A 442 8.55 -13.74 -9.50
CA THR A 442 9.40 -12.56 -9.73
C THR A 442 9.77 -12.45 -11.20
N LEU A 443 9.90 -11.21 -11.69
CA LEU A 443 10.36 -10.92 -13.04
C LEU A 443 11.35 -9.76 -13.00
N ASP A 444 12.62 -10.06 -13.23
CA ASP A 444 13.71 -9.09 -13.19
C ASP A 444 13.73 -8.21 -14.45
N TYR A 445 14.21 -6.98 -14.32
CA TYR A 445 14.49 -6.11 -15.46
C TYR A 445 15.55 -6.78 -16.38
N PRO A 446 15.38 -6.80 -17.73
CA PRO A 446 14.47 -5.99 -18.55
C PRO A 446 13.11 -6.65 -18.89
N TYR A 447 12.65 -7.61 -18.08
CA TYR A 447 11.34 -8.27 -18.22
C TYR A 447 11.17 -9.10 -19.51
N THR A 448 12.28 -9.53 -20.12
CA THR A 448 12.31 -10.34 -21.34
C THR A 448 12.44 -11.84 -21.07
N ASP A 449 13.03 -12.21 -19.93
CA ASP A 449 13.24 -13.60 -19.55
C ASP A 449 11.98 -14.21 -18.90
N PRO A 450 11.83 -15.54 -18.87
CA PRO A 450 10.71 -16.17 -18.17
C PRO A 450 10.74 -15.82 -16.67
N PRO A 451 9.60 -15.46 -16.05
CA PRO A 451 9.55 -15.16 -14.62
C PRO A 451 9.98 -16.37 -13.78
N ALA A 452 10.72 -16.12 -12.71
CA ALA A 452 11.03 -17.12 -11.70
C ALA A 452 9.77 -17.41 -10.87
N VAL A 453 9.43 -18.69 -10.69
CA VAL A 453 8.40 -19.09 -9.73
C VAL A 453 9.05 -19.12 -8.36
N VAL A 454 8.60 -18.24 -7.47
CA VAL A 454 9.22 -17.99 -6.17
C VAL A 454 8.54 -18.80 -5.07
N PHE A 455 7.21 -18.84 -5.12
CA PHE A 455 6.35 -19.68 -4.31
C PHE A 455 5.29 -20.33 -5.20
N THR A 456 4.89 -21.55 -4.88
CA THR A 456 3.87 -22.33 -5.60
C THR A 456 3.06 -23.17 -4.61
N ASP A 457 1.99 -23.81 -5.07
CA ASP A 457 1.06 -24.59 -4.26
C ASP A 457 0.52 -23.84 -3.03
N LEU A 458 0.40 -22.51 -3.13
CA LEU A 458 -0.21 -21.69 -2.08
C LEU A 458 -1.69 -22.04 -1.97
N ALA A 459 -2.08 -22.55 -0.80
CA ALA A 459 -3.43 -23.05 -0.52
C ALA A 459 -4.42 -21.91 -0.24
N VAL A 460 -4.63 -21.03 -1.22
CA VAL A 460 -5.55 -19.89 -1.08
C VAL A 460 -6.99 -20.29 -1.40
N LYS A 461 -7.80 -20.37 -0.34
CA LYS A 461 -9.27 -20.51 -0.41
C LYS A 461 -9.89 -19.27 -1.04
N GLU A 462 -11.05 -19.44 -1.70
CA GLU A 462 -11.70 -18.43 -2.55
C GLU A 462 -11.91 -17.05 -1.85
N GLU A 463 -12.17 -17.04 -0.54
CA GLU A 463 -12.40 -15.81 0.24
C GLU A 463 -11.13 -15.13 0.79
N ARG A 464 -9.94 -15.69 0.59
CA ARG A 464 -8.67 -15.21 1.17
C ARG A 464 -7.78 -14.54 0.11
N THR A 465 -6.86 -13.68 0.55
CA THR A 465 -6.02 -12.84 -0.32
C THR A 465 -4.54 -12.99 0.04
N ILE A 466 -3.67 -12.94 -0.96
CA ILE A 466 -2.22 -12.89 -0.76
C ILE A 466 -1.80 -11.46 -0.37
N ALA A 467 -0.98 -11.33 0.66
CA ALA A 467 -0.22 -10.13 1.00
C ALA A 467 1.24 -10.27 0.57
N LEU A 468 1.86 -9.18 0.13
CA LEU A 468 3.27 -9.11 -0.25
C LEU A 468 3.94 -8.01 0.57
N SER A 469 5.20 -8.20 0.99
CA SER A 469 5.99 -7.10 1.53
C SER A 469 6.16 -5.99 0.47
N PRO A 470 5.96 -4.71 0.82
CA PRO A 470 6.29 -3.59 -0.07
C PRO A 470 7.82 -3.49 -0.28
N PRO A 471 8.31 -2.86 -1.36
CA PRO A 471 9.71 -2.43 -1.44
C PRO A 471 10.06 -1.52 -0.26
N GLU A 472 11.32 -1.46 0.16
CA GLU A 472 11.77 -0.33 1.00
C GLU A 472 11.69 0.97 0.19
N GLY A 473 11.57 2.08 0.91
CA GLY A 473 11.22 3.39 0.34
C GLY A 473 12.27 3.85 -0.65
#